data_AF-A0A7S4FQ59-F1
#
_entry.id   AF-A0A7S4FQ59-F1
#
_cell.length_a   1.000
_cell.length_b   1.000
_cell.length_c   1.000
_cell.angle_alpha   90.00
_cell.angle_beta   90.00
_cell.angle_gamma   90.00
#
_symmetry.space_group_name_H-M   'P 1'
#
loop_
_entity.id
_entity.type
_entity.pdbx_description
1 polymer ?
#
loop_
_entity_poly.entity_id
_entity_poly.type
_entity_poly.pdbx_seq_one_letter_code
_entity_poly.pdbx_strand_id
1 'polypeptide(L)'
;MIDTAAMYSNERGVGKAIRDSNVPRHEVFVSTKLQPCDMGYEGTLAAFHRSLAMLELDYLDLYLIHWPNEDVGRRLGSWKAMEELYAQGKVRAIGVSNYMVRHLQE
;
A
#
# COMPACT_ATOMS: atom_id res chain seq x y z
N MET A 1 8.40 4.72 -12.87
CA MET A 1 7.70 3.94 -11.82
C MET A 1 8.65 3.78 -10.64
N ILE A 2 8.16 3.96 -9.41
CA ILE A 2 8.91 3.83 -8.17
C ILE A 2 8.15 2.86 -7.26
N ASP A 3 8.84 1.85 -6.75
CA ASP A 3 8.29 0.85 -5.84
C ASP A 3 9.07 0.85 -4.51
N THR A 4 8.33 0.92 -3.41
CA THR A 4 8.85 0.78 -2.04
C THR A 4 7.94 -0.11 -1.19
N ALA A 5 8.16 -0.19 0.12
CA ALA A 5 7.30 -0.83 1.10
C ALA A 5 7.54 -0.17 2.46
N ALA A 6 6.51 -0.13 3.33
CA ALA A 6 6.66 0.37 4.70
C ALA A 6 7.81 -0.33 5.44
N MET A 7 7.95 -1.65 5.22
CA MET A 7 9.01 -2.48 5.81
C MET A 7 10.44 -2.06 5.40
N TYR A 8 10.61 -1.37 4.27
CA TYR A 8 11.94 -0.89 3.83
C TYR A 8 12.39 0.36 4.58
N SER A 9 11.50 0.98 5.37
CA SER A 9 11.81 2.14 6.22
C SER A 9 12.43 3.32 5.47
N ASN A 10 12.11 3.48 4.18
CA ASN A 10 12.65 4.53 3.31
C ASN A 10 11.58 5.37 2.60
N GLU A 11 10.30 5.21 2.95
CA GLU A 11 9.17 5.96 2.37
C GLU A 11 9.37 7.49 2.47
N ARG A 12 9.95 7.99 3.57
CA ARG A 12 10.29 9.42 3.71
C ARG A 12 11.30 9.90 2.67
N GLY A 13 12.33 9.10 2.41
CA GLY A 13 13.35 9.41 1.41
C GLY A 13 12.77 9.36 -0.01
N VAL A 14 11.93 8.36 -0.29
CA VAL A 14 11.23 8.22 -1.57
C VAL A 14 10.31 9.41 -1.82
N GLY A 15 9.49 9.79 -0.83
CA GLY A 15 8.60 10.94 -0.91
C GLY A 15 9.35 12.24 -1.20
N LYS A 16 10.46 12.48 -0.47
CA LYS A 16 11.33 13.62 -0.72
C LYS A 16 11.88 13.64 -2.14
N ALA A 17 12.41 12.51 -2.63
CA ALA A 17 12.95 12.42 -3.99
C ALA A 17 11.90 12.70 -5.07
N ILE A 18 10.65 12.23 -4.88
CA ILE A 18 9.54 12.53 -5.79
C ILE A 18 9.28 14.04 -5.84
N ARG A 19 9.20 14.72 -4.69
CA ARG A 19 8.93 16.16 -4.64
C ARG A 19 10.08 16.99 -5.23
N ASP A 20 11.32 16.61 -4.96
CA ASP A 20 12.51 17.30 -5.47
C ASP A 20 12.72 17.08 -6.99
N SER A 21 12.07 16.09 -7.60
CA SER A 21 12.27 15.74 -9.01
C SER A 21 11.71 16.76 -10.01
N ASN A 22 10.83 17.68 -9.58
CA ASN A 22 10.05 18.57 -10.44
C ASN A 22 9.20 17.87 -11.53
N VAL A 23 9.00 16.55 -11.44
CA VAL A 23 8.08 15.82 -12.32
C VAL A 23 6.66 15.96 -11.78
N PRO A 24 5.66 16.27 -12.62
CA PRO A 24 4.27 16.31 -12.17
C PRO A 24 3.85 14.99 -11.51
N ARG A 25 3.25 15.06 -10.31
CA ARG A 25 2.90 13.86 -9.51
C ARG A 25 2.10 12.82 -10.31
N HIS A 26 1.21 13.24 -11.21
CA HIS A 26 0.37 12.36 -12.00
C HIS A 26 1.13 11.57 -13.08
N GLU A 27 2.37 11.95 -13.41
CA GLU A 27 3.26 11.22 -14.32
C GLU A 27 4.14 10.19 -13.59
N VAL A 28 4.21 10.27 -12.26
CA VAL A 28 5.01 9.35 -11.44
C VAL A 28 4.13 8.25 -10.88
N PHE A 29 4.29 7.01 -11.34
CA PHE A 29 3.62 5.86 -10.72
C PHE A 29 4.35 5.45 -9.43
N VAL A 30 3.66 5.51 -8.29
CA VAL A 30 4.19 5.16 -6.97
C VAL A 30 3.46 3.96 -6.37
N SER A 31 4.22 2.93 -5.98
CA SER A 31 3.73 1.79 -5.22
C SER A 31 4.40 1.66 -3.85
N THR A 32 3.62 1.27 -2.85
CA THR A 32 4.11 0.80 -1.54
C THR A 32 3.28 -0.38 -1.04
N LYS A 33 3.68 -0.99 0.07
CA LYS A 33 3.15 -2.28 0.53
C LYS A 33 2.82 -2.28 2.02
N LEU A 34 1.66 -2.85 2.35
CA LEU A 34 1.22 -3.18 3.70
C LEU A 34 2.10 -4.29 4.28
N GLN A 35 2.72 -4.05 5.43
CA GLN A 35 3.51 -5.06 6.12
C GLN A 35 2.64 -6.04 6.93
N PRO A 36 3.06 -7.31 7.13
CA PRO A 36 2.23 -8.34 7.75
C PRO A 36 1.74 -8.04 9.17
N CYS A 37 2.53 -7.32 9.97
CA CYS A 37 2.17 -6.99 11.35
C CYS A 37 0.99 -6.01 11.45
N ASP A 38 0.75 -5.22 10.41
CA ASP A 38 -0.33 -4.23 10.33
C ASP A 38 -1.62 -4.77 9.69
N MET A 39 -1.66 -6.04 9.27
CA MET A 39 -2.82 -6.61 8.58
C MET A 39 -4.08 -6.71 9.45
N GLY A 40 -5.24 -6.80 8.81
CA GLY A 40 -6.57 -6.60 9.41
C GLY A 40 -7.15 -5.25 9.00
N TYR A 41 -8.47 -5.11 9.06
CA TYR A 41 -9.19 -3.96 8.49
C TYR A 41 -8.70 -2.61 9.04
N GLU A 42 -8.84 -2.39 10.36
CA GLU A 42 -8.40 -1.14 11.01
C GLU A 42 -6.89 -0.90 10.89
N GLY A 43 -6.10 -1.97 11.04
CA GLY A 43 -4.64 -1.90 10.93
C GLY A 43 -4.19 -1.46 9.54
N THR A 44 -4.89 -1.92 8.50
CA THR A 44 -4.60 -1.60 7.10
C THR A 44 -4.92 -0.14 6.79
N LEU A 45 -6.07 0.38 7.26
CA LEU A 45 -6.40 1.80 7.11
C LEU A 45 -5.35 2.69 7.79
N ALA A 46 -5.00 2.36 9.05
CA ALA A 46 -3.99 3.09 9.79
C ALA A 46 -2.61 3.03 9.11
N ALA A 47 -2.20 1.86 8.62
CA ALA A 47 -0.92 1.69 7.92
C ALA A 47 -0.86 2.45 6.60
N PHE A 48 -1.94 2.43 5.82
CA PHE A 48 -2.03 3.18 4.57
C PHE A 48 -1.86 4.69 4.80
N HIS A 49 -2.56 5.26 5.80
CA HIS A 49 -2.42 6.67 6.13
C HIS A 49 -1.02 7.03 6.66
N ARG A 50 -0.38 6.13 7.43
CA ARG A 50 1.02 6.30 7.81
C ARG A 50 1.94 6.35 6.59
N SER A 51 1.77 5.44 5.62
CA SER A 51 2.56 5.45 4.38
C SER A 51 2.36 6.73 3.57
N LEU A 52 1.12 7.21 3.40
CA LEU A 52 0.86 8.50 2.75
C LEU A 52 1.54 9.67 3.48
N ALA A 53 1.48 9.69 4.81
CA ALA A 53 2.13 10.73 5.61
C ALA A 53 3.67 10.67 5.51
N MET A 54 4.26 9.47 5.44
CA MET A 54 5.70 9.32 5.25
C MET A 54 6.14 9.75 3.85
N LEU A 55 5.38 9.39 2.81
CA LEU A 55 5.63 9.79 1.42
C LEU A 55 5.28 11.27 1.17
N GLU A 56 4.44 11.86 2.02
CA GLU A 56 3.76 13.16 1.85
C GLU A 56 3.06 13.23 0.48
N LEU A 57 2.19 12.26 0.22
CA LEU A 57 1.36 12.16 -0.97
C LEU A 57 -0.13 12.11 -0.59
N ASP A 58 -1.00 12.53 -1.50
CA ASP A 58 -2.46 12.47 -1.29
C ASP A 58 -3.08 11.13 -1.73
N TYR A 59 -2.40 10.42 -2.64
CA TYR A 59 -2.83 9.14 -3.19
C TYR A 59 -1.64 8.25 -3.60
N LEU A 60 -1.90 6.95 -3.71
CA LEU A 60 -1.00 5.95 -4.27
C LEU A 60 -1.51 5.43 -5.62
N ASP A 61 -0.59 5.07 -6.52
CA ASP A 61 -0.99 4.44 -7.78
C ASP A 61 -1.25 2.95 -7.58
N LEU A 62 -0.49 2.29 -6.70
CA LEU A 62 -0.69 0.89 -6.33
C LEU A 62 -0.37 0.65 -4.85
N TYR A 63 -1.26 -0.03 -4.14
CA TYR A 63 -1.02 -0.51 -2.79
C TYR A 63 -1.14 -2.03 -2.75
N LEU A 64 -0.15 -2.71 -2.14
CA LEU A 64 -0.08 -4.17 -2.13
C LEU A 64 -0.07 -4.73 -0.71
N ILE A 65 -0.71 -5.88 -0.48
CA ILE A 65 -0.36 -6.72 0.68
C ILE A 65 1.01 -7.33 0.41
N HIS A 66 2.01 -7.05 1.25
CA HIS A 66 3.41 -7.45 0.98
C HIS A 66 3.62 -8.96 1.05
N TRP A 67 3.02 -9.62 2.05
CA TRP A 67 3.04 -11.08 2.21
C TRP A 67 1.70 -11.52 2.83
N PRO A 68 1.22 -12.73 2.52
CA PRO A 68 0.04 -13.27 3.18
C PRO A 68 0.32 -13.45 4.69
N ASN A 69 -0.56 -12.95 5.55
CA ASN A 69 -0.61 -13.36 6.95
C ASN A 69 -1.00 -14.84 7.02
N GLU A 70 -0.73 -15.56 8.12
CA GLU A 70 -1.27 -16.92 8.31
C GLU A 70 -2.77 -16.90 8.61
N ASP A 71 -3.25 -15.85 9.27
CA ASP A 71 -4.66 -15.64 9.60
C ASP A 71 -5.47 -15.16 8.38
N VAL A 72 -6.41 -16.00 7.92
CA VAL A 72 -7.35 -15.72 6.81
C VAL A 72 -8.17 -14.46 7.10
N GLY A 73 -8.66 -14.30 8.33
CA GLY A 73 -9.48 -13.16 8.74
C GLY A 73 -8.70 -11.85 8.62
N ARG A 74 -7.40 -11.85 8.93
CA ARG A 74 -6.53 -10.68 8.71
C ARG A 74 -6.32 -10.39 7.23
N ARG A 75 -6.16 -11.42 6.39
CA ARG A 75 -6.05 -11.23 4.92
C ARG A 75 -7.31 -10.62 4.33
N LEU A 76 -8.47 -11.22 4.60
CA LEU A 76 -9.76 -10.73 4.11
C LEU A 76 -10.09 -9.35 4.67
N GLY A 77 -9.79 -9.09 5.95
CA GLY A 77 -9.96 -7.77 6.56
C GLY A 77 -9.09 -6.70 5.89
N SER A 78 -7.83 -7.01 5.59
CA SER A 78 -6.94 -6.12 4.83
C SER A 78 -7.47 -5.86 3.42
N TRP A 79 -7.90 -6.91 2.70
CA TRP A 79 -8.45 -6.74 1.36
C TRP A 79 -9.67 -5.82 1.36
N LYS A 80 -10.61 -6.02 2.30
CA LYS A 80 -11.79 -5.15 2.46
C LYS A 80 -11.42 -3.69 2.72
N ALA A 81 -10.41 -3.43 3.56
CA ALA A 81 -9.93 -2.07 3.80
C ALA A 81 -9.31 -1.44 2.54
N MET A 82 -8.60 -2.24 1.74
CA MET A 82 -8.03 -1.79 0.48
C MET A 82 -9.10 -1.49 -0.58
N GLU A 83 -10.16 -2.29 -0.66
CA GLU A 83 -11.32 -2.02 -1.52
C GLU A 83 -12.00 -0.69 -1.16
N GLU A 84 -12.13 -0.40 0.14
CA GLU A 84 -12.65 0.89 0.60
C GLU A 84 -11.74 2.06 0.20
N LEU A 85 -10.43 1.95 0.43
CA LEU A 85 -9.46 2.97 0.02
C LEU A 85 -9.48 3.22 -1.49
N TYR A 86 -9.69 2.15 -2.28
CA TYR A 86 -9.87 2.23 -3.72
C TYR A 86 -11.17 2.96 -4.08
N ALA A 87 -12.30 2.60 -3.45
CA ALA A 87 -13.59 3.26 -3.66
C ALA A 87 -13.56 4.76 -3.28
N GLN A 88 -12.76 5.14 -2.28
CA GLN A 88 -12.52 6.53 -1.88
C GLN A 88 -11.57 7.29 -2.83
N GLY A 89 -10.97 6.62 -3.82
CA GLY A 89 -9.99 7.22 -4.73
C GLY A 89 -8.63 7.54 -4.09
N LYS A 90 -8.35 7.01 -2.90
CA LYS A 90 -7.06 7.18 -2.20
C LYS A 90 -5.96 6.32 -2.82
N VAL A 91 -6.33 5.23 -3.49
CA VAL A 91 -5.43 4.39 -4.25
C VAL A 91 -6.05 4.03 -5.59
N ARG A 92 -5.26 4.06 -6.68
CA ARG A 92 -5.75 3.78 -8.04
C ARG A 92 -5.81 2.30 -8.40
N ALA A 93 -5.06 1.45 -7.70
CA ALA A 93 -5.08 0.02 -7.86
C ALA A 93 -4.66 -0.67 -6.56
N ILE A 94 -5.26 -1.84 -6.29
CA ILE A 94 -4.92 -2.67 -5.13
C ILE A 94 -4.47 -4.04 -5.61
N GLY A 95 -3.62 -4.70 -4.82
CA GLY A 95 -3.14 -6.03 -5.19
C GLY A 95 -2.41 -6.74 -4.06
N VAL A 96 -1.72 -7.80 -4.41
CA VAL A 96 -0.99 -8.66 -3.48
C VAL A 96 0.40 -8.99 -4.02
N SER A 97 1.32 -9.27 -3.11
CA SER A 97 2.67 -9.75 -3.40
C SER A 97 2.92 -11.05 -2.65
N ASN A 98 3.63 -11.98 -3.27
CA ASN A 98 3.98 -13.29 -2.69
C ASN A 98 2.78 -14.19 -2.31
N TYR A 99 1.61 -13.94 -2.90
CA TYR A 99 0.45 -14.82 -2.73
C TYR A 99 0.60 -16.06 -3.61
N MET A 100 0.21 -17.22 -3.06
CA MET A 100 0.06 -18.46 -3.81
C MET A 100 -1.39 -18.58 -4.30
N VAL A 101 -1.65 -19.48 -5.26
CA VAL A 101 -3.00 -19.72 -5.80
C VAL A 101 -4.04 -19.94 -4.69
N ARG A 102 -3.70 -20.73 -3.67
CA ARG A 102 -4.59 -20.97 -2.52
C ARG A 102 -5.03 -19.68 -1.81
N HIS A 103 -4.15 -18.68 -1.73
CA HIS A 103 -4.47 -17.40 -1.08
C HIS A 103 -5.35 -16.49 -1.95
N LEU A 104 -5.38 -16.73 -3.27
CA LEU A 104 -6.19 -15.97 -4.23
C LEU A 104 -7.60 -16.55 -4.39
N GLN A 105 -7.86 -17.75 -3.86
CA GLN A 105 -9.11 -18.50 -4.00
C GLN A 105 -9.87 -18.65 -2.68
N GLU A 106 -9.58 -17.79 -1.69
CA GLU A 106 -10.18 -17.81 -0.36
C GLU A 106 -11.55 -17.11 -0.30
#